data_AF-C5CJP2-F1
#
_entry.id   AF-C5CJP2-F1
#
_cell.length_a   1.000
_cell.length_b   1.000
_cell.length_c   1.000
_cell.angle_alpha   90.00
_cell.angle_beta   90.00
_cell.angle_gamma   90.00
#
_symmetry.space_group_name_H-M   'P 1'
#
loop_
_entity.id
_entity.type
_entity.pdbx_description
1 polymer ?
#
loop_
_entity_poly.entity_id
_entity_poly.type
_entity_poly.pdbx_seq_one_letter_code
_entity_poly.pdbx_strand_id
1 'polypeptide(L)'
;MLNDEKRGVEEAYTAAGNSSDLRVEADLRGDADLIIAAGWSESRVGMALLRLHSEWDKAEKPPKPSPERISLLASKLQRDAFPLVINRSEAQRRTEKCEHRRTAEARRLAGDWYMHEMAKLVNKLKSLPEVRRALTAYVPKWGIQEAGAKVPAVIAYWLDQTCHQCDGLKFLKMPDAPSLSTKVCRACGGSGIAAVPHGQEGRRVANYMDECCQKGRTSIRRNLSAYRESSTHKRKVVAKA
;
A
#
# COMPACT_ATOMS: atom_id res chain seq x y z
N MET A 1 -7.11 24.16 18.49
CA MET A 1 -6.05 23.38 19.16
C MET A 1 -5.19 22.79 18.06
N LEU A 2 -4.01 23.37 17.81
CA LEU A 2 -3.07 22.85 16.82
C LEU A 2 -2.43 21.60 17.43
N ASN A 3 -2.53 20.48 16.73
CA ASN A 3 -1.98 19.20 17.16
C ASN A 3 -0.44 19.33 17.17
N ASP A 4 0.14 19.70 18.31
CA ASP A 4 1.59 19.90 18.51
C ASP A 4 2.30 18.55 18.71
N GLU A 5 1.84 17.52 17.99
CA GLU A 5 2.52 16.24 17.90
C GLU A 5 3.76 16.43 17.04
N LYS A 6 4.93 16.41 17.69
CA LYS A 6 6.22 16.49 17.00
C LYS A 6 6.28 15.43 15.90
N ARG A 7 6.42 15.90 14.66
CA ARG A 7 6.60 15.10 13.44
C ARG A 7 7.48 13.87 13.71
N GLY A 8 6.94 12.68 13.44
CA GLY A 8 7.66 11.43 13.58
C GLY A 8 8.87 11.36 12.64
N VAL A 9 9.82 10.46 12.89
CA VAL A 9 11.01 10.31 12.02
C VAL A 9 10.65 9.91 10.60
N GLU A 10 9.63 9.09 10.45
CA GLU A 10 9.13 8.64 9.17
C GLU A 10 8.48 9.78 8.40
N GLU A 11 7.53 10.49 9.01
CA GLU A 11 6.95 11.71 8.44
C GLU A 11 8.01 12.74 8.08
N ALA A 12 9.04 12.91 8.93
CA ALA A 12 10.15 13.81 8.66
C ALA A 12 11.02 13.35 7.49
N TYR A 13 11.25 12.04 7.35
CA TYR A 13 11.96 11.47 6.22
C TYR A 13 11.17 11.57 4.92
N THR A 14 9.87 11.29 4.97
CA THR A 14 8.97 11.43 3.83
C THR A 14 8.86 12.88 3.37
N ALA A 15 8.77 13.83 4.31
CA ALA A 15 8.76 15.25 4.02
C ALA A 15 10.09 15.70 3.40
N ALA A 16 11.22 15.29 4.01
CA ALA A 16 12.56 15.63 3.52
C ALA A 16 12.79 15.14 2.08
N GLY A 17 12.31 13.94 1.74
CA GLY A 17 12.37 13.42 0.37
C GLY A 17 11.57 14.22 -0.68
N ASN A 18 10.69 15.14 -0.26
CA ASN A 18 9.96 16.04 -1.15
C ASN A 18 10.37 17.51 -0.97
N SER A 19 11.40 17.79 -0.18
CA SER A 19 11.78 19.16 0.10
C SER A 19 12.32 19.81 -1.16
N SER A 20 11.89 21.05 -1.41
CA SER A 20 12.45 21.90 -2.47
C SER A 20 13.74 22.59 -2.03
N ASP A 21 14.08 22.55 -0.74
CA ASP A 21 15.29 23.11 -0.18
C ASP A 21 16.12 22.02 0.51
N LEU A 22 17.30 21.75 -0.08
CA LEU A 22 18.26 20.77 0.43
C LEU A 22 19.58 21.44 0.82
N ARG A 23 19.55 22.72 1.20
CA ARG A 23 20.72 23.40 1.76
C ARG A 23 21.14 22.75 3.07
N VAL A 24 22.45 22.58 3.21
CA VAL A 24 23.09 22.10 4.44
C VAL A 24 23.65 23.32 5.14
N GLU A 25 23.00 23.73 6.23
CA GLU A 25 23.42 24.86 7.05
C GLU A 25 24.13 24.33 8.30
N ALA A 26 25.27 24.91 8.67
CA ALA A 26 26.03 24.44 9.82
C ALA A 26 25.27 24.60 11.15
N ASP A 27 24.36 25.59 11.21
CA ASP A 27 23.71 26.02 12.44
C ASP A 27 22.25 25.57 12.60
N LEU A 28 21.63 25.12 11.51
CA LEU A 28 20.22 24.75 11.46
C LEU A 28 20.08 23.34 10.88
N ARG A 29 19.22 22.55 11.53
CA ARG A 29 18.89 21.23 11.03
C ARG A 29 17.82 21.34 9.95
N GLY A 30 18.16 20.94 8.74
CA GLY A 30 17.26 20.90 7.59
C GLY A 30 16.84 19.49 7.18
N ASP A 31 16.06 19.43 6.10
CA ASP A 31 15.67 18.18 5.46
C ASP A 31 16.88 17.45 4.83
N ALA A 32 17.90 18.20 4.39
CA ALA A 32 19.15 17.66 3.86
C ALA A 32 19.91 16.80 4.90
N ASP A 33 20.05 17.27 6.15
CA ASP A 33 20.70 16.50 7.22
C ASP A 33 19.98 15.18 7.50
N LEU A 34 18.65 15.18 7.34
CA LEU A 34 17.81 14.04 7.57
C LEU A 34 18.00 12.98 6.47
N ILE A 35 18.15 13.41 5.21
CA ILE A 35 18.52 12.54 4.09
C ILE A 35 19.94 11.98 4.26
N ILE A 36 20.90 12.82 4.69
CA ILE A 36 22.28 12.37 4.94
C ILE A 36 22.33 11.32 6.06
N ALA A 37 21.67 11.60 7.18
CA ALA A 37 21.58 10.66 8.30
C ALA A 37 20.92 9.32 7.89
N ALA A 38 19.92 9.36 7.01
CA ALA A 38 19.32 8.19 6.40
C ALA A 38 20.28 7.45 5.45
N GLY A 39 21.13 8.16 4.72
CA GLY A 39 22.18 7.58 3.88
C GLY A 39 23.25 6.81 4.67
N TRP A 40 23.48 7.19 5.93
CA TRP A 40 24.39 6.47 6.85
C TRP A 40 23.73 5.28 7.56
N SER A 41 22.52 4.88 7.15
CA SER A 41 21.84 3.73 7.75
C SER A 41 22.41 2.41 7.27
N GLU A 42 22.80 1.55 8.22
CA GLU A 42 23.28 0.20 7.95
C GLU A 42 22.15 -0.74 7.47
N SER A 43 20.88 -0.38 7.73
CA SER A 43 19.71 -1.15 7.31
C SER A 43 19.27 -0.78 5.89
N ARG A 44 19.95 -1.31 4.88
CA ARG A 44 19.62 -1.06 3.46
C ARG A 44 18.16 -1.42 3.12
N VAL A 45 17.70 -2.58 3.55
CA VAL A 45 16.32 -3.05 3.32
C VAL A 45 15.32 -2.16 4.07
N GLY A 46 15.62 -1.76 5.30
CA GLY A 46 14.77 -0.85 6.06
C GLY A 46 14.60 0.51 5.38
N MET A 47 15.68 1.08 4.86
CA MET A 47 15.60 2.34 4.11
C MET A 47 14.81 2.22 2.82
N ALA A 48 14.97 1.10 2.09
CA ALA A 48 14.20 0.84 0.88
C ALA A 48 12.70 0.66 1.18
N LEU A 49 12.36 0.00 2.29
CA LEU A 49 10.96 -0.16 2.74
C LEU A 49 10.31 1.18 3.15
N LEU A 50 11.02 2.04 3.88
CA LEU A 50 10.51 3.38 4.25
C LEU A 50 10.23 4.24 3.00
N ARG A 51 11.12 4.18 2.00
CA ARG A 51 10.87 4.84 0.70
C ARG A 51 9.69 4.22 -0.03
N LEU A 52 9.60 2.90 -0.07
CA LEU A 52 8.50 2.18 -0.72
C LEU A 52 7.14 2.55 -0.11
N HIS A 53 7.04 2.64 1.21
CA HIS A 53 5.82 3.10 1.89
C HIS A 53 5.46 4.53 1.48
N SER A 54 6.44 5.43 1.47
CA SER A 54 6.25 6.81 1.03
C SER A 54 5.83 6.93 -0.44
N GLU A 55 6.38 6.10 -1.33
CA GLU A 55 6.00 6.03 -2.74
C GLU A 55 4.56 5.53 -2.90
N TRP A 56 4.19 4.49 -2.14
CA TRP A 56 2.85 3.94 -2.14
C TRP A 56 1.82 4.94 -1.65
N ASP A 57 2.06 5.61 -0.52
CA ASP A 57 1.13 6.57 0.06
C ASP A 57 0.84 7.74 -0.89
N LYS A 58 1.87 8.23 -1.58
CA LYS A 58 1.74 9.31 -2.56
C LYS A 58 1.09 8.89 -3.87
N ALA A 59 1.15 7.61 -4.23
CA ALA A 59 0.58 7.15 -5.48
C ALA A 59 -0.94 7.37 -5.48
N GLU A 60 -1.46 7.93 -6.58
CA GLU A 60 -2.89 8.00 -6.83
C GLU A 60 -3.38 6.60 -7.22
N LYS A 61 -4.10 5.94 -6.30
CA LYS A 61 -4.59 4.59 -6.52
C LYS A 61 -5.77 4.63 -7.50
N PRO A 62 -5.84 3.72 -8.49
CA PRO A 62 -6.98 3.67 -9.39
C PRO A 62 -8.26 3.42 -8.59
N PRO A 63 -9.39 4.02 -9.00
CA PRO A 63 -10.65 3.82 -8.31
C PRO A 63 -11.10 2.37 -8.43
N LYS A 64 -11.52 1.78 -7.31
CA LYS A 64 -12.11 0.44 -7.30
C LYS A 64 -13.39 0.42 -8.16
N PRO A 65 -13.65 -0.63 -8.94
CA PRO A 65 -14.90 -0.78 -9.69
C PRO A 65 -16.12 -0.72 -8.77
N SER A 66 -16.91 0.35 -8.87
CA SER A 66 -18.15 0.46 -8.10
C SER A 66 -19.28 -0.35 -8.75
N PRO A 67 -20.27 -0.83 -7.98
CA PRO A 67 -21.44 -1.51 -8.54
C PRO A 67 -22.14 -0.68 -9.61
N GLU A 68 -22.26 0.63 -9.41
CA GLU A 68 -22.84 1.57 -10.36
C GLU A 68 -22.08 1.61 -11.69
N ARG A 69 -20.75 1.69 -11.64
CA ARG A 69 -19.90 1.69 -12.85
C ARG A 69 -19.98 0.37 -13.59
N ILE A 70 -20.06 -0.75 -12.86
CA ILE A 70 -20.24 -2.08 -13.43
C ILE A 70 -21.60 -2.18 -14.12
N SER A 71 -22.68 -1.68 -13.52
CA SER A 71 -24.01 -1.63 -14.13
C SER A 71 -24.02 -0.76 -15.39
N LEU A 72 -23.36 0.39 -15.36
CA LEU A 72 -23.19 1.26 -16.54
C LEU A 72 -22.36 0.58 -17.65
N LEU A 73 -21.34 -0.19 -17.30
CA LEU A 73 -20.57 -0.97 -18.28
C LEU A 73 -21.43 -2.09 -18.89
N ALA A 74 -22.21 -2.80 -18.06
CA ALA A 74 -23.10 -3.86 -18.50
C ALA A 74 -24.17 -3.37 -19.48
N SER A 75 -24.67 -2.14 -19.31
CA SER A 75 -25.65 -1.56 -20.24
C SER A 75 -25.04 -1.18 -21.60
N LYS A 76 -23.73 -0.92 -21.66
CA LYS A 76 -22.99 -0.63 -22.90
C LYS A 76 -22.55 -1.87 -23.66
N LEU A 77 -22.51 -3.03 -23.02
CA LEU A 77 -22.21 -4.30 -23.70
C LEU A 77 -23.34 -4.67 -24.67
N GLN A 78 -22.98 -5.13 -25.87
CA GLN A 78 -23.94 -5.51 -26.90
C GLN A 78 -24.93 -6.55 -26.36
N ARG A 79 -26.20 -6.39 -26.73
CA ARG A 79 -27.21 -7.42 -26.51
C ARG A 79 -26.97 -8.48 -27.57
N ASP A 80 -26.81 -9.73 -27.15
CA ASP A 80 -26.81 -10.80 -28.12
C ASP A 80 -28.15 -10.78 -28.87
N ALA A 81 -28.10 -10.92 -30.19
CA ALA A 81 -29.31 -11.07 -30.99
C ALA A 81 -29.92 -12.43 -30.66
N PHE A 82 -31.11 -12.43 -30.04
CA PHE A 82 -31.82 -13.66 -29.73
C PHE A 82 -32.92 -13.93 -30.76
N PRO A 83 -33.09 -15.20 -31.18
CA PRO A 83 -34.26 -15.61 -31.94
C PRO A 83 -35.55 -15.32 -31.17
N LEU A 84 -36.61 -14.95 -31.89
CA LEU A 84 -37.96 -14.73 -31.36
C LEU A 84 -38.39 -15.93 -30.49
N VAL A 85 -38.83 -15.66 -29.25
CA VAL A 85 -39.29 -16.68 -28.31
C VAL A 85 -40.82 -16.75 -28.37
N ILE A 86 -41.37 -17.97 -28.41
CA ILE A 86 -42.81 -18.21 -28.67
C ILE A 86 -43.68 -17.93 -27.43
N ASN A 87 -43.13 -18.07 -26.21
CA ASN A 87 -43.87 -17.86 -24.97
C ASN A 87 -43.22 -16.80 -24.04
N ARG A 88 -44.06 -16.15 -23.23
CA ARG A 88 -43.68 -15.02 -22.35
C ARG A 88 -42.76 -15.43 -21.18
N SER A 89 -42.99 -16.60 -20.59
CA SER A 89 -42.19 -17.10 -19.46
C SER A 89 -40.75 -17.47 -19.85
N GLU A 90 -40.56 -18.00 -21.05
CA GLU A 90 -39.28 -18.40 -21.62
C GLU A 90 -38.54 -17.18 -22.18
N ALA A 91 -39.28 -16.21 -22.74
CA ALA A 91 -38.73 -14.89 -23.03
C ALA A 91 -38.15 -14.25 -21.76
N GLN A 92 -38.89 -14.25 -20.65
CA GLN A 92 -38.47 -13.66 -19.38
C GLN A 92 -37.23 -14.35 -18.77
N ARG A 93 -37.25 -15.68 -18.64
CA ARG A 93 -36.09 -16.45 -18.14
C ARG A 93 -34.85 -16.25 -19.02
N ARG A 94 -35.01 -16.16 -20.34
CA ARG A 94 -33.89 -15.88 -21.26
C ARG A 94 -33.38 -14.46 -21.07
N THR A 95 -34.23 -13.46 -20.93
CA THR A 95 -33.77 -12.08 -20.69
C THR A 95 -32.98 -11.94 -19.39
N GLU A 96 -33.43 -12.57 -18.31
CA GLU A 96 -32.74 -12.57 -17.01
C GLU A 96 -31.37 -13.26 -17.11
N LYS A 97 -31.29 -14.41 -17.80
CA LYS A 97 -30.03 -15.11 -18.04
C LYS A 97 -29.03 -14.28 -18.84
N CYS A 98 -29.51 -13.53 -19.83
CA CYS A 98 -28.67 -12.68 -20.67
C CYS A 98 -28.20 -11.42 -19.95
N GLU A 99 -29.05 -10.85 -19.10
CA GLU A 99 -28.66 -9.79 -18.17
C GLU A 99 -27.60 -10.26 -17.19
N HIS A 100 -27.81 -11.40 -16.53
CA HIS A 100 -26.83 -11.99 -15.61
C HIS A 100 -25.47 -12.21 -16.30
N ARG A 101 -25.47 -12.74 -17.54
CA ARG A 101 -24.25 -12.95 -18.31
C ARG A 101 -23.53 -11.63 -18.62
N ARG A 102 -24.26 -10.58 -18.99
CA ARG A 102 -23.68 -9.24 -19.25
C ARG A 102 -23.12 -8.61 -17.98
N THR A 103 -23.83 -8.71 -16.86
CA THR A 103 -23.31 -8.22 -15.57
C THR A 103 -22.06 -8.98 -15.15
N ALA A 104 -22.02 -10.30 -15.34
CA ALA A 104 -20.84 -11.11 -15.06
C ALA A 104 -19.64 -10.70 -15.94
N GLU A 105 -19.87 -10.49 -17.24
CA GLU A 105 -18.83 -10.03 -18.17
C GLU A 105 -18.35 -8.61 -17.84
N ALA A 106 -19.26 -7.69 -17.53
CA ALA A 106 -18.91 -6.35 -17.08
C ALA A 106 -18.07 -6.36 -15.80
N ARG A 107 -18.39 -7.24 -14.84
CA ARG A 107 -17.58 -7.44 -13.62
C ARG A 107 -16.18 -7.92 -13.97
N ARG A 108 -16.07 -8.90 -14.87
CA ARG A 108 -14.78 -9.43 -15.33
C ARG A 108 -13.93 -8.33 -15.98
N LEU A 109 -14.48 -7.62 -16.96
CA LEU A 109 -13.78 -6.54 -17.67
C LEU A 109 -13.37 -5.40 -16.73
N ALA A 110 -14.23 -5.00 -15.79
CA ALA A 110 -13.90 -3.97 -14.81
C ALA A 110 -12.81 -4.44 -13.84
N GLY A 111 -12.82 -5.73 -13.45
CA GLY A 111 -11.77 -6.36 -12.67
C GLY A 111 -10.44 -6.40 -13.41
N ASP A 112 -10.44 -6.85 -14.67
CA ASP A 112 -9.25 -6.92 -15.53
C ASP A 112 -8.63 -5.52 -15.73
N TRP A 113 -9.46 -4.51 -15.98
CA TRP A 113 -9.01 -3.11 -16.06
C TRP A 113 -8.38 -2.63 -14.75
N TYR A 114 -9.04 -2.88 -13.62
CA TYR A 114 -8.53 -2.47 -12.31
C TYR A 114 -7.18 -3.12 -11.99
N MET A 115 -7.06 -4.42 -12.24
CA MET A 115 -5.81 -5.16 -12.06
C MET A 115 -4.69 -4.63 -12.95
N HIS A 116 -5.01 -4.26 -14.21
CA HIS A 116 -4.06 -3.65 -15.12
C HIS A 116 -3.57 -2.29 -14.65
N GLU A 117 -4.47 -1.41 -14.20
CA GLU A 117 -4.10 -0.10 -13.65
C GLU A 117 -3.31 -0.23 -12.34
N MET A 118 -3.68 -1.15 -11.47
CA MET A 118 -2.90 -1.47 -10.27
C MET A 118 -1.50 -1.97 -10.63
N ALA A 119 -1.37 -2.86 -11.62
CA ALA A 119 -0.07 -3.33 -12.09
C ALA A 119 0.80 -2.18 -12.63
N LYS A 120 0.22 -1.25 -13.39
CA LYS A 120 0.93 -0.03 -13.84
C LYS A 120 1.42 0.81 -12.67
N LEU A 121 0.60 1.01 -11.63
CA LEU A 121 0.98 1.76 -10.44
C LEU A 121 2.15 1.07 -9.72
N VAL A 122 2.02 -0.23 -9.46
CA VAL A 122 3.05 -1.03 -8.76
C VAL A 122 4.37 -1.00 -9.53
N ASN A 123 4.34 -1.08 -10.86
CA ASN A 123 5.54 -0.99 -11.70
C ASN A 123 6.23 0.39 -11.66
N LYS A 124 5.54 1.46 -11.24
CA LYS A 124 6.13 2.80 -11.08
C LYS A 124 6.81 2.99 -9.73
N LEU A 125 6.65 2.07 -8.77
CA LEU A 125 7.28 2.16 -7.45
C LEU A 125 8.78 1.86 -7.59
N LYS A 126 9.61 2.88 -7.38
CA LYS A 126 11.05 2.86 -7.65
C LYS A 126 11.80 1.94 -6.68
N SER A 127 11.36 1.92 -5.42
CA SER A 127 12.03 1.13 -4.37
C SER A 127 11.58 -0.34 -4.36
N LEU A 128 10.50 -0.70 -5.08
CA LEU A 128 9.92 -2.04 -5.06
C LEU A 128 10.87 -3.14 -5.58
N PRO A 129 11.58 -2.99 -6.72
CA PRO A 129 12.47 -4.04 -7.22
C PRO A 129 13.60 -4.37 -6.24
N GLU A 130 14.16 -3.36 -5.55
CA GLU A 130 15.20 -3.56 -4.54
C GLU A 130 14.68 -4.35 -3.35
N VAL A 131 13.53 -3.95 -2.79
CA VAL A 131 12.86 -4.63 -1.67
C VAL A 131 12.52 -6.08 -2.03
N ARG A 132 11.87 -6.28 -3.20
CA ARG A 132 11.47 -7.61 -3.68
C ARG A 132 12.68 -8.52 -3.82
N ARG A 133 13.77 -8.05 -4.44
CA ARG A 133 15.01 -8.83 -4.63
C ARG A 133 15.64 -9.20 -3.29
N ALA A 134 15.75 -8.24 -2.37
CA ALA A 134 16.36 -8.49 -1.06
C ALA A 134 15.57 -9.52 -0.25
N LEU A 135 14.24 -9.39 -0.19
CA LEU A 135 13.38 -10.33 0.51
C LEU A 135 13.38 -11.71 -0.16
N THR A 136 13.27 -11.78 -1.48
CA THR A 136 13.30 -13.06 -2.22
C THR A 136 14.62 -13.82 -2.00
N ALA A 137 15.74 -13.12 -1.83
CA ALA A 137 17.03 -13.73 -1.53
C ALA A 137 17.19 -14.15 -0.06
N TYR A 138 16.51 -13.46 0.87
CA TYR A 138 16.68 -13.68 2.32
C TYR A 138 15.71 -14.72 2.89
N VAL A 139 14.45 -14.68 2.45
CA VAL A 139 13.36 -15.54 2.94
C VAL A 139 13.65 -17.05 2.85
N PRO A 140 14.31 -17.58 1.79
CA PRO A 140 14.66 -19.00 1.72
C PRO A 140 15.57 -19.47 2.86
N LYS A 141 16.36 -18.59 3.48
CA LYS A 141 17.25 -18.93 4.62
C LYS A 141 16.46 -19.34 5.87
N TRP A 142 15.17 -19.09 5.90
CA TRP A 142 14.27 -19.52 6.98
C TRP A 142 13.53 -20.83 6.69
N GLY A 143 13.83 -21.49 5.55
CA GLY A 143 13.15 -22.71 5.11
C GLY A 143 11.85 -22.46 4.33
N ILE A 144 11.48 -21.21 4.08
CA ILE A 144 10.26 -20.85 3.35
C ILE A 144 10.46 -21.13 1.85
N GLN A 145 9.70 -22.09 1.33
CA GLN A 145 9.70 -22.44 -0.09
C GLN A 145 8.89 -21.44 -0.92
N GLU A 146 9.13 -21.41 -2.22
CA GLU A 146 8.39 -20.56 -3.18
C GLU A 146 8.43 -19.05 -2.85
N ALA A 147 9.56 -18.58 -2.30
CA ALA A 147 9.72 -17.18 -1.91
C ALA A 147 9.39 -16.18 -3.04
N GLY A 148 9.68 -16.54 -4.30
CA GLY A 148 9.38 -15.70 -5.46
C GLY A 148 7.89 -15.42 -5.69
N ALA A 149 7.00 -16.33 -5.27
CA ALA A 149 5.55 -16.14 -5.31
C ALA A 149 5.01 -15.53 -4.01
N LYS A 150 5.53 -15.94 -2.86
CA LYS A 150 5.06 -15.48 -1.54
C LYS A 150 5.43 -14.03 -1.23
N VAL A 151 6.67 -13.63 -1.53
CA VAL A 151 7.19 -12.28 -1.22
C VAL A 151 6.37 -11.17 -1.88
N PRO A 152 6.05 -11.21 -3.18
CA PRO A 152 5.20 -10.18 -3.80
C PRO A 152 3.82 -10.05 -3.15
N ALA A 153 3.17 -11.17 -2.80
CA ALA A 153 1.88 -11.16 -2.13
C ALA A 153 1.97 -10.52 -0.74
N VAL A 154 3.02 -10.83 0.03
CA VAL A 154 3.24 -10.23 1.34
C VAL A 154 3.59 -8.75 1.24
N ILE A 155 4.40 -8.32 0.26
CA ILE A 155 4.68 -6.89 0.03
C ILE A 155 3.38 -6.15 -0.29
N ALA A 156 2.54 -6.68 -1.17
CA ALA A 156 1.26 -6.07 -1.52
C ALA A 156 0.36 -5.92 -0.28
N TYR A 157 0.26 -6.97 0.55
CA TYR A 157 -0.43 -6.91 1.83
C TYR A 157 0.19 -5.86 2.77
N TRP A 158 1.51 -5.81 2.89
CA TRP A 158 2.20 -4.90 3.80
C TRP A 158 1.97 -3.42 3.43
N LEU A 159 1.86 -3.11 2.12
CA LEU A 159 1.55 -1.77 1.61
C LEU A 159 0.06 -1.38 1.77
N ASP A 160 -0.86 -2.34 1.63
CA ASP A 160 -2.28 -2.11 1.87
C ASP A 160 -2.89 -3.29 2.60
N GLN A 161 -3.00 -3.15 3.92
CA GLN A 161 -3.60 -4.17 4.78
C GLN A 161 -5.13 -4.04 4.82
N THR A 162 -5.74 -3.13 4.06
CA THR A 162 -7.18 -2.88 4.09
C THR A 162 -7.96 -4.11 3.65
N CYS A 163 -8.94 -4.54 4.46
CA CYS A 163 -9.86 -5.59 4.04
C CYS A 163 -10.69 -5.13 2.84
N HIS A 164 -10.47 -5.72 1.66
CA HIS A 164 -11.17 -5.35 0.43
C HIS A 164 -12.67 -5.72 0.41
N GLN A 165 -13.11 -6.63 1.29
CA GLN A 165 -14.53 -7.01 1.38
C GLN A 165 -15.39 -5.93 2.05
N CYS A 166 -14.82 -5.18 3.01
CA CYS A 166 -15.49 -4.08 3.68
C CYS A 166 -14.84 -2.72 3.43
N ASP A 167 -13.82 -2.65 2.58
CA ASP A 167 -12.96 -1.47 2.39
C ASP A 167 -12.46 -0.86 3.70
N GLY A 168 -12.10 -1.71 4.68
CA GLY A 168 -11.64 -1.26 6.00
C GLY A 168 -12.73 -0.76 6.94
N LEU A 169 -14.00 -0.70 6.51
CA LEU A 169 -15.12 -0.16 7.30
C LEU A 169 -15.59 -1.09 8.44
N LYS A 170 -15.01 -2.29 8.56
CA LYS A 170 -15.29 -3.31 9.60
C LYS A 170 -16.70 -3.94 9.54
N PHE A 171 -17.65 -3.26 8.91
CA PHE A 171 -19.04 -3.70 8.70
C PHE A 171 -19.35 -3.84 7.21
N LEU A 172 -20.42 -4.57 6.89
CA LEU A 172 -20.87 -4.73 5.50
C LEU A 172 -21.49 -3.43 4.97
N LYS A 173 -21.20 -3.10 3.71
CA LYS A 173 -21.86 -1.99 3.01
C LYS A 173 -23.30 -2.38 2.66
N MET A 174 -24.24 -1.47 2.89
CA MET A 174 -25.59 -1.62 2.37
C MET A 174 -25.55 -1.34 0.86
N PRO A 175 -26.21 -2.17 0.01
CA PRO A 175 -26.14 -2.01 -1.45
C PRO A 175 -26.63 -0.65 -1.97
N ASP A 176 -27.59 -0.03 -1.27
CA ASP A 176 -28.34 1.15 -1.76
C ASP A 176 -28.43 2.28 -0.73
N ALA A 177 -27.64 2.23 0.35
CA ALA A 177 -27.66 3.25 1.39
C ALA A 177 -26.23 3.68 1.77
N PRO A 178 -26.00 4.98 2.04
CA PRO A 178 -24.70 5.48 2.49
C PRO A 178 -24.35 5.02 3.92
N SER A 179 -25.25 4.31 4.59
CA SER A 179 -25.05 3.77 5.94
C SER A 179 -24.44 2.36 5.93
N LEU A 180 -23.66 2.07 6.97
CA LEU A 180 -23.13 0.74 7.21
C LEU A 180 -24.20 -0.19 7.77
N SER A 181 -24.11 -1.47 7.41
CA SER A 181 -24.89 -2.52 8.07
C SER A 181 -24.46 -2.68 9.52
N THR A 182 -25.36 -3.16 10.38
CA THR A 182 -25.00 -3.63 11.73
C THR A 182 -24.20 -4.94 11.72
N LYS A 183 -24.12 -5.61 10.56
CA LYS A 183 -23.40 -6.88 10.40
C LYS A 183 -21.90 -6.67 10.23
N VAL A 184 -21.15 -7.24 11.15
CA VAL A 184 -19.68 -7.28 11.11
C VAL A 184 -19.20 -8.02 9.86
N CYS A 185 -18.13 -7.53 9.24
CA CYS A 185 -17.51 -8.17 8.09
C CYS A 185 -16.92 -9.52 8.49
N ARG A 186 -17.45 -10.60 7.90
CA ARG A 186 -17.00 -11.98 8.18
C ARG A 186 -15.57 -12.25 7.71
N ALA A 187 -15.12 -11.57 6.66
CA ALA A 187 -13.80 -11.81 6.07
C ALA A 187 -12.65 -11.34 6.99
N CYS A 188 -12.83 -10.21 7.67
CA CYS A 188 -11.82 -9.67 8.60
C CYS A 188 -12.21 -9.81 10.08
N GLY A 189 -13.39 -10.37 10.37
CA GLY A 189 -13.92 -10.45 11.73
C GLY A 189 -14.16 -9.08 12.39
N GLY A 190 -14.33 -8.03 11.60
CA GLY A 190 -14.49 -6.66 12.10
C GLY A 190 -13.19 -5.92 12.40
N SER A 191 -12.02 -6.49 12.09
CA SER A 191 -10.75 -5.76 12.24
C SER A 191 -10.59 -4.64 11.21
N GLY A 192 -11.19 -4.80 10.02
CA GLY A 192 -10.94 -3.94 8.86
C GLY A 192 -9.62 -4.25 8.15
N ILE A 193 -8.86 -5.23 8.65
CA ILE A 193 -7.54 -5.64 8.15
C ILE A 193 -7.68 -6.98 7.43
N ALA A 194 -7.08 -7.10 6.25
CA ALA A 194 -7.04 -8.33 5.49
C ALA A 194 -6.26 -9.43 6.24
N ALA A 195 -6.54 -10.70 5.92
CA ALA A 195 -5.70 -11.79 6.38
C ALA A 195 -4.34 -11.74 5.69
N VAL A 196 -3.27 -12.05 6.43
CA VAL A 196 -1.92 -12.11 5.84
C VAL A 196 -1.86 -13.27 4.82
N PRO A 197 -1.36 -13.02 3.59
CA PRO A 197 -1.16 -14.07 2.60
C PRO A 197 -0.23 -15.17 3.12
N HIS A 198 -0.45 -16.43 2.72
CA HIS A 198 0.42 -17.56 3.07
C HIS A 198 0.56 -17.83 4.58
N GLY A 199 -0.40 -17.39 5.40
CA GLY A 199 -0.48 -17.75 6.81
C GLY A 199 0.74 -17.35 7.63
N GLN A 200 1.31 -18.29 8.40
CA GLN A 200 2.41 -18.01 9.32
C GLN A 200 3.71 -17.62 8.63
N GLU A 201 3.98 -18.19 7.45
CA GLU A 201 5.17 -17.83 6.67
C GLU A 201 5.08 -16.38 6.20
N GLY A 202 3.93 -15.96 5.67
CA GLY A 202 3.73 -14.57 5.27
C GLY A 202 3.75 -13.62 6.46
N ARG A 203 3.18 -14.02 7.61
CA ARG A 203 3.27 -13.23 8.86
C ARG A 203 4.72 -13.01 9.27
N ARG A 204 5.56 -14.05 9.20
CA ARG A 204 6.99 -13.95 9.51
C ARG A 204 7.71 -12.96 8.59
N VAL A 205 7.41 -12.99 7.28
CA VAL A 205 7.96 -12.04 6.31
C VAL A 205 7.50 -10.60 6.61
N ALA A 206 6.22 -10.39 6.88
CA ALA A 206 5.67 -9.07 7.23
C ALA A 206 6.32 -8.50 8.50
N ASN A 207 6.42 -9.31 9.57
CA ASN A 207 7.06 -8.90 10.81
C ASN A 207 8.54 -8.52 10.60
N TYR A 208 9.27 -9.27 9.76
CA TYR A 208 10.64 -8.91 9.41
C TYR A 208 10.75 -7.59 8.64
N MET A 209 9.79 -7.30 7.76
CA MET A 209 9.72 -5.98 7.09
C MET A 209 9.54 -4.86 8.12
N ASP A 210 8.65 -5.05 9.10
CA ASP A 210 8.45 -4.09 10.20
C ASP A 210 9.72 -3.89 11.04
N GLU A 211 10.41 -4.98 11.37
CA GLU A 211 11.70 -4.94 12.06
C GLU A 211 12.76 -4.18 11.25
N CYS A 212 12.85 -4.41 9.94
CA CYS A 212 13.75 -3.69 9.04
C CYS A 212 13.44 -2.19 9.05
N CYS A 213 12.17 -1.81 8.93
CA CYS A 213 11.74 -0.42 9.04
C CYS A 213 12.11 0.18 10.39
N GLN A 214 11.88 -0.54 11.48
CA GLN A 214 12.23 -0.07 12.82
C GLN A 214 13.73 0.12 13.01
N LYS A 215 14.57 -0.78 12.48
CA LYS A 215 16.02 -0.62 12.43
C LYS A 215 16.41 0.62 11.62
N GLY A 216 15.77 0.85 10.47
CA GLY A 216 15.96 2.05 9.66
C GLY A 216 15.64 3.34 10.45
N ARG A 217 14.46 3.40 11.08
CA ARG A 217 14.03 4.54 11.92
C ARG A 217 15.01 4.79 13.07
N THR A 218 15.44 3.74 13.76
CA THR A 218 16.39 3.84 14.88
C THR A 218 17.76 4.32 14.42
N SER A 219 18.24 3.83 13.27
CA SER A 219 19.50 4.30 12.69
C SER A 219 19.46 5.78 12.33
N ILE A 220 18.37 6.25 11.71
CA ILE A 220 18.18 7.68 11.41
C ILE A 220 18.25 8.50 12.69
N ARG A 221 17.52 8.11 13.74
CA ARG A 221 17.56 8.80 15.05
C ARG A 221 18.97 8.88 15.62
N ARG A 222 19.69 7.75 15.64
CA ARG A 222 21.06 7.68 16.15
C ARG A 222 21.99 8.62 15.38
N ASN A 223 21.95 8.55 14.05
CA ASN A 223 22.82 9.32 13.17
C ASN A 223 22.55 10.83 13.30
N LEU A 224 21.28 11.22 13.44
CA LEU A 224 20.89 12.61 13.70
C LEU A 224 21.37 13.14 15.06
N SER A 225 21.36 12.30 16.10
CA SER A 225 21.90 12.67 17.41
C SER A 225 23.42 12.84 17.36
N ALA A 226 24.13 11.94 16.68
CA ALA A 226 25.59 12.07 16.49
C ALA A 226 25.97 13.36 15.72
N TYR A 227 25.16 13.74 14.72
CA TYR A 227 25.29 15.03 14.04
C TYR A 227 25.18 16.22 15.01
N ARG A 228 24.22 16.21 15.95
CA ARG A 228 24.09 17.26 16.96
C ARG A 228 25.32 17.39 17.87
N GLU A 229 25.88 16.27 18.31
CA GLU A 229 27.04 16.24 19.20
C GLU A 229 28.31 16.78 18.50
N SER A 230 28.52 16.40 17.24
CA SER A 230 29.66 16.90 16.45
C SER A 230 29.55 18.40 16.14
N SER A 231 28.37 18.91 15.79
CA SER A 231 28.16 20.35 15.56
C SER A 231 28.29 21.19 16.83
N THR A 232 27.80 20.69 17.98
CA THR A 232 27.97 21.38 19.27
C THR A 232 29.41 21.33 19.79
N HIS A 233 30.16 20.27 19.51
CA HIS A 233 31.60 20.20 19.80
C HIS A 233 32.40 21.22 18.98
N LYS A 234 32.13 21.34 17.66
CA LYS A 234 32.74 22.39 16.83
C LYS A 234 32.43 23.81 17.34
N ARG A 235 31.20 24.07 17.81
CA ARG A 235 30.83 25.36 18.44
C ARG A 235 31.68 25.71 19.68
N LYS A 236 32.00 24.73 20.54
CA LYS A 236 32.85 24.96 21.72
C LYS A 236 34.31 25.23 21.38
N VAL A 237 34.80 24.71 20.26
CA VAL A 237 36.19 24.90 19.81
C VAL A 237 36.36 26.26 19.14
N VAL A 238 35.40 26.69 18.30
CA VAL A 238 35.44 28.02 17.64
C VAL A 238 35.18 29.17 18.62
N ALA A 239 34.33 28.98 19.64
CA ALA A 239 34.10 30.00 20.67
C ALA A 239 35.25 30.14 21.70
N LYS A 240 36.28 29.29 21.61
CA LYS A 240 37.49 29.32 22.46
C LYS A 240 38.73 29.83 21.71
N ALA A 241 38.59 30.19 20.44
CA ALA A 241 39.63 30.83 19.62
C ALA A 241 39.29 32.31 19.44
#